data_AF-A0A060BSU8-F1
#
_entry.id   AF-A0A060BSU8-F1
#
_cell.length_a   1.000
_cell.length_b   1.000
_cell.length_c   1.000
_cell.angle_alpha   90.00
_cell.angle_beta   90.00
_cell.angle_gamma   90.00
#
_symmetry.space_group_name_H-M   'P 1'
#
loop_
_entity.id
_entity.type
_entity.pdbx_description
1 polymer ?
#
loop_
_entity_poly.entity_id
_entity_poly.type
_entity_poly.pdbx_seq_one_letter_code
_entity_poly.pdbx_strand_id
1 'polypeptide(L)' 'MDFLKDYDYYIKLNPGTFFYCDITYNPFYFMKEQGKTYGFSFALRKPVQGYPTLWKSVMDFVQEN' A
#
# COMPACT_ATOMS: atom_id res chain seq x y z
N MET A 1 -8.02 2.79 -14.74
CA MET A 1 -7.68 3.56 -13.52
C MET A 1 -8.04 5.04 -13.63
N ASP A 2 -8.60 5.50 -14.75
CA ASP A 2 -8.81 6.94 -15.01
C ASP A 2 -9.70 7.66 -14.00
N PHE A 3 -10.57 6.92 -13.31
CA PHE A 3 -11.45 7.44 -12.27
C PHE A 3 -10.72 7.85 -10.98
N LEU A 4 -9.44 7.49 -10.80
CA LEU A 4 -8.63 7.88 -9.64
C LEU A 4 -7.72 9.07 -9.92
N LYS A 5 -7.73 9.63 -11.13
CA LYS A 5 -6.79 10.69 -11.54
C LYS A 5 -6.84 11.93 -10.65
N ASP A 6 -8.01 12.26 -10.13
CA ASP A 6 -8.24 13.47 -9.32
C ASP A 6 -8.09 13.22 -7.81
N TYR A 7 -7.62 12.04 -7.40
CA TYR A 7 -7.51 11.65 -5.99
C TYR A 7 -6.05 11.46 -5.56
N ASP A 8 -5.65 12.17 -4.51
CA ASP A 8 -4.31 12.05 -3.92
C ASP A 8 -4.14 10.75 -3.09
N TYR A 9 -5.23 10.28 -2.47
CA TYR A 9 -5.21 9.14 -1.56
C TYR A 9 -6.40 8.21 -1.80
N TYR A 10 -6.20 6.92 -1.54
CA TYR A 10 -7.27 5.91 -1.55
C TYR A 10 -7.03 4.87 -0.45
N ILE A 11 -8.10 4.25 0.04
CA ILE A 11 -8.03 3.05 0.88
C ILE A 11 -8.41 1.86 0.02
N LYS A 12 -7.51 0.88 -0.08
CA LYS A 12 -7.81 -0.40 -0.74
C LYS A 12 -8.63 -1.28 0.20
N LEU A 13 -9.86 -1.59 -0.19
CA LEU A 13 -10.75 -2.51 0.53
C LEU A 13 -10.98 -3.77 -0.31
N ASN A 14 -10.97 -4.93 0.34
CA ASN A 14 -11.31 -6.20 -0.27
C ASN A 14 -12.63 -6.73 0.34
N PRO A 15 -13.46 -7.46 -0.43
CA PRO A 15 -14.60 -8.19 0.14
C PRO A 15 -14.15 -9.10 1.29
N GLY A 16 -14.91 -9.11 2.39
CA GLY A 16 -14.56 -9.87 3.60
C GLY A 16 -13.57 -9.19 4.55
N THR A 17 -13.24 -7.91 4.32
CA THR A 17 -12.47 -7.12 5.31
C THR A 17 -13.36 -6.71 6.47
N PHE A 18 -12.91 -6.94 7.71
CA PHE A 18 -13.58 -6.51 8.93
C PHE A 18 -12.79 -5.42 9.64
N PHE A 19 -13.49 -4.40 10.13
CA PHE A 19 -12.96 -3.38 11.03
C PHE A 19 -13.50 -3.65 12.42
N TYR A 20 -12.62 -3.89 13.38
CA TYR A 20 -12.99 -4.20 14.77
C TYR A 20 -12.93 -2.98 15.70
N CYS A 21 -12.34 -1.88 15.22
CA CYS A 21 -12.23 -0.63 15.96
C CYS A 21 -12.86 0.50 15.14
N ASP A 22 -13.48 1.45 15.84
CA ASP A 22 -13.97 2.68 15.22
C ASP A 22 -12.80 3.57 14.77
N ILE A 23 -12.89 4.09 13.55
CA ILE A 23 -11.94 5.07 13.03
C ILE A 23 -12.49 6.46 13.34
N THR A 24 -11.99 7.07 14.42
CA THR A 24 -12.52 8.33 14.99
C THR A 24 -11.91 9.61 14.40
N TYR A 25 -10.99 9.49 13.44
CA TYR A 25 -10.31 10.60 12.77
C TYR A 25 -10.37 10.43 11.25
N ASN A 26 -10.13 11.51 10.50
CA ASN A 26 -10.04 11.41 9.04
C ASN A 26 -8.64 10.91 8.62
N PRO A 27 -8.52 9.67 8.10
CA PRO A 27 -7.21 9.10 7.77
C PRO A 27 -6.54 9.85 6.62
N PHE A 28 -7.30 10.40 5.66
CA PHE A 28 -6.71 11.11 4.52
C PHE A 28 -6.07 12.43 4.93
N TYR A 29 -6.73 13.18 5.82
CA TYR A 29 -6.15 14.40 6.38
C TYR A 29 -4.91 14.09 7.21
N PHE A 30 -4.98 13.05 8.06
CA PHE A 30 -3.83 12.60 8.84
C PHE A 30 -2.63 12.26 7.93
N MET A 31 -2.85 11.52 6.83
CA MET A 31 -1.79 11.18 5.89
C MET A 31 -1.15 12.43 5.27
N LYS A 32 -1.98 13.40 4.85
CA LYS A 32 -1.51 14.64 4.22
C LYS A 32 -0.75 15.55 5.19
N GLU A 33 -1.33 15.82 6.35
CA GLU A 33 -0.73 16.71 7.37
C GLU A 33 0.58 16.16 7.93
N GLN A 34 0.67 14.83 8.06
CA GLN A 34 1.85 14.17 8.60
C GLN A 34 2.86 13.75 7.52
N GLY A 35 2.66 14.19 6.27
CA GLY A 35 3.54 13.89 5.14
C GLY A 35 3.73 12.39 4.89
N LYS A 36 2.70 11.58 5.14
CA LYS A 36 2.76 10.12 4.98
C LYS A 36 2.36 9.74 3.56
N THR A 37 3.14 8.84 2.96
CA THR A 37 2.89 8.33 1.61
C THR A 37 2.10 7.03 1.60
N TYR A 38 2.26 6.17 2.62
CA TYR A 38 1.65 4.85 2.64
C TYR A 38 1.30 4.39 4.07
N GLY A 39 0.19 3.65 4.20
CA GLY A 39 -0.28 3.06 5.46
C GLY A 39 -0.65 1.59 5.28
N PHE A 40 -0.32 0.75 6.25
CA PHE A 40 -0.63 -0.68 6.24
C PHE A 40 -1.07 -1.15 7.64
N SER A 41 -1.94 -2.16 7.69
CA SER A 41 -2.39 -2.78 8.93
C SER A 41 -1.59 -4.03 9.31
N PHE A 42 -1.05 -4.76 8.33
CA PHE A 42 -0.30 -6.00 8.54
C PHE A 42 0.91 -6.10 7.60
N ALA A 43 2.04 -6.59 8.13
CA ALA A 43 3.24 -6.89 7.36
C ALA A 43 3.55 -8.39 7.47
N LEU A 44 3.12 -9.17 6.49
CA LEU A 44 3.31 -10.61 6.45
C LEU A 44 4.57 -10.96 5.67
N ARG A 45 5.43 -11.83 6.24
CA ARG A 45 6.53 -12.45 5.48
C ARG A 45 5.95 -13.51 4.55
N LYS A 46 6.23 -13.39 3.25
CA LYS A 46 5.84 -14.38 2.24
C LYS A 46 6.97 -15.38 1.97
N PRO A 47 6.64 -16.64 1.64
CA PRO A 47 7.61 -17.61 1.15
C PRO A 47 8.16 -17.18 -0.22
N VAL A 48 9.48 -17.32 -0.40
CA VAL A 48 10.21 -16.89 -1.61
C VAL A 48 9.74 -17.63 -2.86
N GLN A 49 9.23 -18.84 -2.68
CA GLN A 49 8.81 -19.75 -3.75
C GLN A 49 7.73 -19.16 -4.67
N GLY A 50 6.91 -18.21 -4.19
CA GLY A 50 5.87 -17.59 -5.01
C GLY A 50 6.40 -16.65 -6.09
N TYR A 51 7.57 -16.03 -5.88
CA TYR A 51 8.13 -15.01 -6.76
C TYR A 51 9.67 -15.07 -6.79
N PRO A 52 10.26 -16.19 -7.28
CA PRO A 52 11.69 -16.47 -7.11
C PRO A 52 12.60 -15.45 -7.81
N THR A 53 12.14 -14.82 -8.90
CA THR A 53 12.93 -13.87 -9.68
C THR A 53 12.69 -12.41 -9.31
N LEU A 54 11.68 -12.11 -8.48
CA LEU A 54 11.24 -10.74 -8.22
C LEU A 54 12.38 -9.87 -7.68
N TRP A 55 13.11 -10.36 -6.68
CA TRP A 55 14.22 -9.60 -6.09
C TRP A 55 15.31 -9.32 -7.11
N LYS A 56 15.69 -10.31 -7.92
CA LYS A 56 16.70 -10.15 -8.96
C LYS A 56 16.26 -9.10 -9.98
N SER A 57 15.06 -9.24 -10.53
CA SER A 57 14.54 -8.31 -11.54
C SER A 57 14.43 -6.88 -11.02
N VAL A 58 14.07 -6.68 -9.75
CA VAL A 58 14.04 -5.34 -9.13
C VAL A 58 15.46 -4.78 -8.98
N MET A 59 16.42 -5.60 -8.57
CA MET A 59 17.82 -5.14 -8.42
C MET A 59 18.46 -4.80 -9.76
N ASP A 60 18.19 -5.58 -10.81
CA ASP A 60 18.65 -5.27 -12.16
C ASP A 60 18.08 -3.91 -12.63
N PHE A 61 16.77 -3.67 -12.42
CA PHE A 61 16.13 -2.38 -12.73
C PHE A 61 16.76 -1.19 -11.96
N VAL A 62 17.08 -1.38 -10.68
CA VAL A 62 17.73 -0.37 -9.84
C VAL A 62 19.19 -0.12 -10.23
N GLN A 63 19.85 -1.05 -10.90
CA GLN A 63 21.21 -0.81 -11.43
C GLN A 63 21.20 -0.07 -12.77
N GLU A 64 20.14 -0.25 -13.55
CA GLU A 64 19.97 0.39 -14.86
C GLU A 64 19.45 1.84 -14.77
N ASN A 65 18.98 2.29 -13.59
CA ASN A 65 18.40 3.63 -13.36
C ASN A 65 18.94 4.27 -12.09
#